data_AF-A0A8I1TXN8-F1
#
_entry.id   AF-A0A8I1TXN8-F1
#
_cell.length_a   1.000
_cell.length_b   1.000
_cell.length_c   1.000
_cell.angle_alpha   90.00
_cell.angle_beta   90.00
_cell.angle_gamma   90.00
#
_symmetry.space_group_name_H-M   'P 1'
#
loop_
_entity.id
_entity.type
_entity.pdbx_description
1 polymer ?
#
loop_
_entity_poly.entity_id
_entity_poly.type
_entity_poly.pdbx_seq_one_letter_code
_entity_poly.pdbx_strand_id
1 'polypeptide(L)'
;MTISEPLATPAVVVIDDVSKHFAIRKDNSLKERIVTLGRRGKAHSEVFDSLKNVSLTINAGTTIGLMGPNGSGKSTLLKTIGGIIEPSSGRVLRRGRLAALLELGAGFHPDLSGRDNVYLNAAILGLSREETDAQFDSIVAFSEIGDFIDTQVKFYSSGMYVRLAFAVAVHTDPDILLVDEVLAVGDEAFQRKCMDKIREFQHDGRTIILVSHSAAQVMEVCDEGVVLHDGAIAFVGSAADATKVHRDILEGRRRELVVHDEVPTAPVMTPTVTGITLRPGDTDDTVIAPGDELTIEVHVRLPEQVAAWNTSVSIDTPHGQQVFGTGSRRLDAPHGPHAAGEATAVYVLPRVALAGGSYFVNASVADAEGTTLDVLWQGATFSIPYAETQTGTVYSEAHVSEA
;
A
#
# COMPACT_ATOMS: atom_id res chain seq x y z
N MET A 1 13.80 -35.68 -26.94
CA MET A 1 13.57 -35.31 -25.52
C MET A 1 13.09 -33.87 -25.56
N THR A 2 11.78 -33.69 -25.67
CA THR A 2 11.15 -32.38 -25.88
C THR A 2 11.07 -31.71 -24.52
N ILE A 3 11.75 -30.58 -24.37
CA ILE A 3 11.67 -29.74 -23.18
C ILE A 3 10.24 -29.22 -23.14
N SER A 4 9.46 -29.69 -22.16
CA SER A 4 8.12 -29.18 -21.89
C SER A 4 8.23 -27.69 -21.59
N GLU A 5 7.53 -26.85 -22.35
CA GLU A 5 7.22 -25.50 -21.90
C GLU A 5 6.61 -25.57 -20.49
N PRO A 6 6.95 -24.65 -19.57
CA PRO A 6 6.31 -24.59 -18.27
C PRO A 6 4.81 -24.37 -18.49
N LEU A 7 3.99 -25.29 -17.97
CA LEU A 7 2.53 -25.19 -17.98
C LEU A 7 2.14 -23.85 -17.34
N ALA A 8 1.48 -22.97 -18.10
CA ALA A 8 0.98 -21.70 -17.60
C ALA A 8 0.07 -21.94 -16.38
N THR A 9 0.34 -21.25 -15.28
CA THR A 9 -0.51 -21.31 -14.08
C THR A 9 -1.94 -20.85 -14.42
N PRO A 10 -2.97 -21.53 -13.91
CA PRO A 10 -4.34 -21.23 -14.29
C PRO A 10 -4.81 -19.89 -13.71
N ALA A 11 -5.62 -19.16 -14.48
CA ALA A 11 -6.31 -17.97 -13.98
C ALA A 11 -7.35 -18.35 -12.90
N VAL A 12 -7.28 -17.68 -11.74
CA VAL A 12 -8.17 -17.91 -10.59
C VAL A 12 -9.11 -16.73 -10.32
N VAL A 13 -8.74 -15.53 -10.72
CA VAL A 13 -9.63 -14.35 -10.74
C VAL A 13 -9.53 -13.69 -12.11
N VAL A 14 -10.67 -13.50 -12.77
CA VAL A 14 -10.77 -12.80 -14.05
C VAL A 14 -11.80 -11.68 -13.91
N ILE A 15 -11.34 -10.45 -14.10
CA ILE A 15 -12.14 -9.23 -14.11
C ILE A 15 -12.20 -8.78 -15.58
N ASP A 16 -13.41 -8.69 -16.11
CA ASP A 16 -13.67 -8.49 -17.54
C ASP A 16 -14.59 -7.27 -17.74
N ASP A 17 -13.98 -6.17 -18.19
CA ASP A 17 -14.60 -4.85 -18.45
C ASP A 17 -15.53 -4.33 -17.33
N VAL A 18 -15.06 -4.43 -16.08
CA VAL A 18 -15.87 -4.08 -14.92
C VAL A 18 -15.93 -2.57 -14.72
N SER A 19 -17.16 -2.05 -14.65
CA SER A 19 -17.44 -0.69 -14.19
C SER A 19 -18.42 -0.71 -13.03
N LYS A 20 -18.29 0.28 -12.13
CA LYS A 20 -19.18 0.42 -10.97
C LYS A 20 -19.55 1.88 -10.73
N HIS A 21 -20.85 2.13 -10.76
CA HIS A 21 -21.44 3.44 -10.54
C HIS A 21 -22.29 3.43 -9.27
N PHE A 22 -22.15 4.45 -8.44
CA PHE A 22 -22.99 4.67 -7.26
C PHE A 22 -23.88 5.90 -7.46
N ALA A 23 -25.18 5.75 -7.27
CA ALA A 23 -26.10 6.88 -7.30
C ALA A 23 -26.13 7.55 -5.91
N ILE A 24 -25.56 8.74 -5.82
CA ILE A 24 -25.61 9.57 -4.61
C ILE A 24 -26.90 10.39 -4.69
N ARG A 25 -27.90 9.99 -3.88
CA ARG A 25 -29.13 10.78 -3.68
C ARG A 25 -28.93 11.72 -2.50
N LYS A 26 -28.89 13.03 -2.76
CA LYS A 26 -28.86 14.08 -1.74
C LYS A 26 -30.29 14.37 -1.22
N ASP A 27 -30.98 13.37 -0.67
CA ASP A 27 -32.31 13.58 -0.07
C ASP A 27 -32.22 13.47 1.46
N ASN A 28 -31.99 14.60 2.14
CA ASN A 28 -31.81 14.62 3.60
C ASN A 28 -33.10 14.88 4.40
N SER A 29 -34.31 14.87 3.79
CA SER A 29 -35.52 15.06 4.58
C SER A 29 -36.79 14.45 3.99
N LEU A 30 -37.57 13.77 4.85
CA LEU A 30 -38.95 13.37 4.58
C LEU A 30 -39.85 14.55 4.15
N LYS A 31 -39.49 15.80 4.53
CA LYS A 31 -40.20 17.01 4.11
C LYS A 31 -40.01 17.33 2.62
N GLU A 32 -38.83 17.07 2.06
CA GLU A 32 -38.57 17.30 0.62
C GLU A 32 -39.33 16.30 -0.26
N ARG A 33 -39.47 15.05 0.20
CA ARG A 33 -40.20 13.98 -0.50
C ARG A 33 -41.69 14.27 -0.67
N ILE A 34 -42.30 15.02 0.25
CA ILE A 34 -43.72 15.42 0.17
C ILE A 34 -43.91 16.60 -0.79
N VAL A 35 -42.94 17.52 -0.86
CA VAL A 35 -43.00 18.72 -1.73
C VAL A 35 -42.74 18.39 -3.20
N THR A 36 -41.95 17.35 -3.49
CA THR A 36 -41.60 16.93 -4.87
C THR A 36 -42.61 15.99 -5.54
N LEU A 37 -43.68 15.58 -4.84
CA LEU A 37 -44.73 14.67 -5.38
C LEU A 37 -45.49 15.25 -6.58
N GLY A 38 -45.40 16.57 -6.84
CA GLY A 38 -46.14 17.25 -7.93
C GLY A 38 -45.31 17.85 -9.06
N ARG A 39 -43.97 17.94 -8.96
CA ARG A 39 -43.13 18.55 -10.00
C ARG A 39 -41.77 17.85 -10.11
N ARG A 40 -41.62 17.06 -11.19
CA ARG A 40 -40.33 16.56 -11.74
C ARG A 40 -39.29 16.12 -10.70
N GLY A 41 -39.50 14.95 -10.09
CA GLY A 41 -38.50 14.23 -9.28
C GLY A 41 -37.32 13.65 -10.09
N LYS A 42 -36.65 14.48 -10.89
CA LYS A 42 -35.48 14.12 -11.71
C LYS A 42 -34.24 14.98 -11.39
N ALA A 43 -34.24 15.70 -10.27
CA ALA A 43 -33.18 16.62 -9.91
C ALA A 43 -32.35 16.05 -8.75
N HIS A 44 -31.03 15.93 -8.98
CA HIS A 44 -29.96 15.63 -8.02
C HIS A 44 -29.72 14.16 -7.57
N SER A 45 -29.61 13.25 -8.55
CA SER A 45 -28.81 12.04 -8.39
C SER A 45 -27.45 12.28 -9.05
N GLU A 46 -26.41 12.57 -8.27
CA GLU A 46 -25.03 12.57 -8.79
C GLU A 46 -24.57 11.12 -8.90
N VAL A 47 -24.13 10.71 -10.09
CA VAL A 47 -23.57 9.37 -10.31
C VAL A 47 -22.06 9.46 -10.08
N PHE A 48 -21.55 8.64 -9.16
CA PHE A 48 -20.13 8.54 -8.86
C PHE A 48 -19.55 7.25 -9.46
N ASP A 49 -18.57 7.40 -10.34
CA ASP A 49 -17.91 6.30 -11.03
C ASP A 49 -16.71 5.83 -10.21
N SER A 50 -16.88 4.72 -9.51
CA SER A 50 -15.86 4.13 -8.63
C SER A 50 -14.90 3.18 -9.35
N LEU A 51 -15.36 2.51 -10.41
CA LEU A 51 -14.56 1.67 -11.30
C LEU A 51 -14.97 1.93 -12.75
N LYS A 52 -14.01 1.97 -13.65
CA LYS A 52 -14.16 2.31 -15.07
C LYS A 52 -13.37 1.31 -15.93
N ASN A 53 -14.10 0.44 -16.62
CA ASN A 53 -13.55 -0.49 -17.62
C ASN A 53 -12.34 -1.30 -17.13
N VAL A 54 -12.40 -1.75 -15.88
CA VAL A 54 -11.30 -2.48 -15.25
C VAL A 54 -11.26 -3.90 -15.80
N SER A 55 -10.12 -4.30 -16.37
CA SER A 55 -9.86 -5.66 -16.83
C SER A 55 -8.53 -6.17 -16.26
N LEU A 56 -8.56 -7.31 -15.57
CA LEU A 56 -7.40 -7.87 -14.87
C LEU A 56 -7.55 -9.39 -14.76
N THR A 57 -6.46 -10.11 -14.99
CA THR A 57 -6.39 -11.57 -14.78
C THR A 57 -5.32 -11.88 -13.74
N ILE A 58 -5.67 -12.71 -12.77
CA ILE A 58 -4.80 -13.12 -11.66
C ILE A 58 -4.64 -14.63 -11.73
N ASN A 59 -3.38 -15.08 -11.77
CA ASN A 59 -3.03 -16.49 -11.85
C ASN A 59 -2.89 -17.11 -10.46
N ALA A 60 -3.07 -18.43 -10.38
CA ALA A 60 -2.92 -19.17 -9.14
C ALA A 60 -1.51 -19.02 -8.57
N GLY A 61 -1.42 -18.81 -7.25
CA GLY A 61 -0.16 -18.73 -6.52
C GLY A 61 0.57 -17.39 -6.63
N THR A 62 -0.04 -16.40 -7.30
CA THR A 62 0.50 -15.04 -7.37
C THR A 62 0.02 -14.21 -6.19
N THR A 63 0.93 -13.48 -5.55
CA THR A 63 0.60 -12.44 -4.58
C THR A 63 0.61 -11.08 -5.25
N ILE A 64 -0.52 -10.37 -5.20
CA ILE A 64 -0.72 -9.10 -5.88
C ILE A 64 -0.94 -7.98 -4.87
N GLY A 65 -0.14 -6.91 -5.00
CA GLY A 65 -0.34 -5.65 -4.29
C GLY A 65 -1.29 -4.73 -5.05
N LEU A 66 -2.47 -4.44 -4.52
CA LEU A 66 -3.41 -3.46 -5.06
C LEU A 66 -3.16 -2.08 -4.41
N MET A 67 -2.59 -1.18 -5.18
CA MET A 67 -2.15 0.16 -4.78
C MET A 67 -2.96 1.26 -5.48
N GLY A 68 -2.85 2.50 -4.98
CA GLY A 68 -3.52 3.66 -5.57
C GLY A 68 -3.93 4.69 -4.52
N PRO A 69 -4.17 5.96 -4.90
CA PRO A 69 -4.61 7.01 -3.97
C PRO A 69 -5.94 6.68 -3.26
N ASN A 70 -6.29 7.46 -2.25
CA ASN A 70 -7.63 7.40 -1.65
C ASN A 70 -8.68 7.76 -2.70
N GLY A 71 -9.78 7.01 -2.75
CA GLY A 71 -10.84 7.21 -3.76
C GLY A 71 -10.56 6.62 -5.14
N SER A 72 -9.41 5.97 -5.37
CA SER A 72 -9.06 5.34 -6.65
C SER A 72 -9.90 4.11 -7.04
N GLY A 73 -10.70 3.57 -6.12
CA GLY A 73 -11.56 2.40 -6.37
C GLY A 73 -11.07 1.08 -5.76
N LYS A 74 -9.94 1.04 -5.03
CA LYS A 74 -9.37 -0.19 -4.41
C LYS A 74 -10.40 -1.03 -3.64
N SER A 75 -11.06 -0.42 -2.64
CA SER A 75 -12.05 -1.11 -1.82
C SER A 75 -13.27 -1.56 -2.63
N THR A 76 -13.66 -0.79 -3.66
CA THR A 76 -14.74 -1.20 -4.57
C THR A 76 -14.34 -2.40 -5.41
N LEU A 77 -13.11 -2.42 -5.95
CA LEU A 77 -12.58 -3.54 -6.73
C LEU A 77 -12.52 -4.79 -5.85
N LEU A 78 -11.92 -4.69 -4.66
CA LEU A 78 -11.89 -5.76 -3.66
C LEU A 78 -13.29 -6.28 -3.32
N LYS A 79 -14.26 -5.40 -3.05
CA LYS A 79 -15.65 -5.83 -2.76
C LYS A 79 -16.32 -6.49 -3.96
N THR A 80 -15.95 -6.11 -5.18
CA THR A 80 -16.47 -6.74 -6.41
C THR A 80 -15.85 -8.13 -6.60
N ILE A 81 -14.54 -8.29 -6.32
CA ILE A 81 -13.85 -9.59 -6.28
C ILE A 81 -14.39 -10.46 -5.13
N GLY A 82 -14.68 -9.89 -3.97
CA GLY A 82 -15.29 -10.60 -2.85
C GLY A 82 -16.75 -11.00 -3.11
N GLY A 83 -17.40 -10.44 -4.13
CA GLY A 83 -18.82 -10.68 -4.41
C GLY A 83 -19.77 -9.97 -3.45
N ILE A 84 -19.26 -9.03 -2.64
CA ILE A 84 -20.05 -8.21 -1.71
C ILE A 84 -20.89 -7.20 -2.51
N ILE A 85 -20.34 -6.69 -3.61
CA ILE A 85 -21.01 -5.73 -4.49
C ILE A 85 -20.96 -6.24 -5.92
N GLU A 86 -22.11 -6.29 -6.60
CA GLU A 86 -22.16 -6.60 -8.02
C GLU A 86 -21.66 -5.42 -8.87
N PRO A 87 -20.92 -5.67 -9.96
CA PRO A 87 -20.53 -4.63 -10.89
C PRO A 87 -21.76 -4.03 -11.59
N SER A 88 -21.67 -2.78 -12.03
CA SER A 88 -22.73 -2.14 -12.84
C SER A 88 -22.72 -2.65 -14.29
N SER A 89 -21.54 -3.01 -14.80
CA SER A 89 -21.32 -3.65 -16.09
C SER A 89 -20.06 -4.51 -16.04
N GLY A 90 -19.89 -5.41 -17.01
CA GLY A 90 -18.80 -6.39 -16.99
C GLY A 90 -19.07 -7.54 -16.01
N ARG A 91 -18.04 -8.32 -15.70
CA ARG A 91 -18.16 -9.47 -14.79
C ARG A 91 -16.86 -9.79 -14.07
N VAL A 92 -16.99 -10.44 -12.91
CA VAL A 92 -15.87 -11.01 -12.15
C VAL A 92 -16.08 -12.50 -11.95
N LEU A 93 -15.20 -13.30 -12.57
CA LEU A 93 -15.16 -14.75 -12.46
C LEU A 93 -14.07 -15.18 -11.49
N ARG A 94 -14.37 -16.17 -10.66
CA ARG A 94 -13.48 -16.67 -9.59
C ARG A 94 -13.50 -18.19 -9.58
N ARG A 95 -12.36 -18.80 -9.27
CA ARG A 95 -12.22 -20.24 -9.13
C ARG A 95 -11.56 -20.56 -7.79
N GLY A 96 -12.25 -21.36 -6.97
CA GLY A 96 -11.78 -21.76 -5.64
C GLY A 96 -12.56 -21.09 -4.51
N ARG A 97 -12.22 -21.47 -3.27
CA ARG A 97 -12.74 -20.88 -2.03
C ARG A 97 -12.04 -19.55 -1.77
N LEU A 98 -12.83 -18.50 -1.52
CA LEU A 98 -12.32 -17.16 -1.27
C LEU A 98 -12.57 -16.78 0.19
N ALA A 99 -11.53 -16.32 0.87
CA ALA A 99 -11.64 -15.67 2.17
C ALA A 99 -11.35 -14.17 2.00
N ALA A 100 -12.25 -13.32 2.50
CA ALA A 100 -12.13 -11.88 2.40
C ALA A 100 -12.02 -11.23 3.79
N LEU A 101 -10.86 -10.64 4.09
CA LEU A 101 -10.60 -9.90 5.33
C LEU A 101 -11.02 -8.42 5.22
N LEU A 102 -11.98 -8.11 4.33
CA LEU A 102 -12.43 -6.75 4.01
C LEU A 102 -13.41 -6.19 5.04
N GLU A 103 -14.14 -7.08 5.71
CA GLU A 103 -15.13 -6.76 6.73
C GLU A 103 -14.99 -7.81 7.85
N LEU A 104 -13.84 -7.79 8.53
CA LEU A 104 -13.54 -8.73 9.62
C LEU A 104 -14.67 -8.74 10.65
N GLY A 105 -15.24 -9.92 10.87
CA GLY A 105 -16.36 -10.17 11.77
C GLY A 105 -17.73 -9.83 11.16
N ALA A 106 -17.82 -9.50 9.87
CA ALA A 106 -19.11 -9.52 9.18
C ALA A 106 -19.73 -10.91 9.31
N GLY A 107 -20.96 -10.95 9.84
CA GLY A 107 -21.65 -12.20 10.18
C GLY A 107 -21.49 -12.66 11.63
N PHE A 108 -20.70 -11.97 12.47
CA PHE A 108 -20.78 -12.18 13.91
C PHE A 108 -22.10 -11.64 14.46
N HIS A 109 -22.71 -12.41 15.36
CA HIS A 109 -23.91 -12.03 16.09
C HIS A 109 -23.52 -11.62 17.53
N PRO A 110 -23.86 -10.39 17.96
CA PRO A 110 -23.40 -9.83 19.24
C PRO A 110 -23.88 -10.60 20.48
N ASP A 111 -25.06 -11.21 20.39
CA ASP A 111 -25.64 -12.02 21.48
C ASP A 111 -25.19 -13.48 21.50
N LEU A 112 -24.41 -13.93 20.51
CA LEU A 112 -23.86 -15.29 20.48
C LEU A 112 -22.47 -15.32 21.13
N SER A 113 -22.08 -16.47 21.67
CA SER A 113 -20.74 -16.69 22.20
C SER A 113 -19.67 -16.59 21.10
N GLY A 114 -18.40 -16.39 21.46
CA GLY A 114 -17.30 -16.50 20.50
C GLY A 114 -17.30 -17.86 19.79
N ARG A 115 -17.53 -18.94 20.53
CA ARG A 115 -17.69 -20.30 20.00
C ARG A 115 -18.76 -20.35 18.91
N ASP A 116 -19.98 -19.93 19.22
CA ASP A 116 -21.07 -19.96 18.24
C ASP A 116 -20.79 -19.08 17.03
N ASN A 117 -20.10 -17.96 17.23
CA ASN A 117 -19.66 -17.07 16.17
C ASN A 117 -18.58 -17.70 15.26
N VAL A 118 -17.69 -18.55 15.80
CA VAL A 118 -16.77 -19.36 14.99
C VAL A 118 -17.55 -20.24 14.04
N TYR A 119 -18.54 -21.00 14.53
CA TYR A 119 -19.35 -21.87 13.66
C TYR A 119 -20.18 -21.10 12.64
N LEU A 120 -20.80 -20.00 13.05
CA LEU A 120 -21.59 -19.16 12.15
C LEU A 120 -20.74 -18.58 11.03
N ASN A 121 -19.58 -18.00 11.37
CA ASN A 121 -18.72 -17.36 10.40
C ASN A 121 -18.01 -18.38 9.50
N ALA A 122 -17.57 -19.52 10.05
CA ALA A 122 -17.02 -20.63 9.28
C ALA A 122 -18.02 -21.12 8.22
N ALA A 123 -19.30 -21.29 8.59
CA ALA A 123 -20.35 -21.69 7.66
C ALA A 123 -20.59 -20.63 6.56
N ILE A 124 -20.55 -19.34 6.89
CA ILE A 124 -20.64 -18.24 5.90
C ILE A 124 -19.47 -18.29 4.92
N LEU A 125 -18.27 -18.65 5.40
CA LEU A 125 -17.07 -18.81 4.59
C LEU A 125 -16.99 -20.18 3.86
N GLY A 126 -18.02 -21.02 4.00
CA GLY A 126 -18.16 -22.26 3.23
C GLY A 126 -17.49 -23.48 3.83
N LEU A 127 -17.18 -23.47 5.14
CA LEU A 127 -16.78 -24.65 5.88
C LEU A 127 -18.00 -25.48 6.29
N SER A 128 -17.87 -26.81 6.21
CA SER A 128 -18.80 -27.73 6.87
C SER A 128 -18.62 -27.70 8.39
N ARG A 129 -19.59 -28.28 9.11
CA ARG A 129 -19.48 -28.38 10.56
C ARG A 129 -18.30 -29.27 10.96
N GLU A 130 -18.07 -30.36 10.25
CA GLU A 130 -16.95 -31.28 10.47
C GLU A 130 -15.60 -30.61 10.18
N GLU A 131 -15.49 -29.83 9.11
CA GLU A 131 -14.29 -29.04 8.83
C GLU A 131 -14.05 -27.99 9.93
N THR A 132 -15.11 -27.37 10.42
CA THR A 132 -15.04 -26.40 11.52
C THR A 132 -14.60 -27.06 12.83
N ASP A 133 -15.17 -28.22 13.18
CA ASP A 133 -14.80 -29.00 14.36
C ASP A 133 -13.30 -29.34 14.34
N ALA A 134 -12.78 -29.72 13.17
CA ALA A 134 -11.36 -30.06 12.98
C ALA A 134 -10.41 -28.85 13.14
N GLN A 135 -10.87 -27.63 12.86
CA GLN A 135 -10.08 -26.41 12.94
C GLN A 135 -10.31 -25.60 14.23
N PHE A 136 -11.35 -25.95 15.01
CA PHE A 136 -11.82 -25.13 16.13
C PHE A 136 -10.71 -24.81 17.14
N ASP A 137 -9.96 -25.83 17.58
CA ASP A 137 -8.90 -25.63 18.57
C ASP A 137 -7.75 -24.76 18.02
N SER A 138 -7.39 -24.92 16.73
CA SER A 138 -6.41 -24.07 16.05
C SER A 138 -6.87 -22.62 15.97
N ILE A 139 -8.16 -22.38 15.66
CA ILE A 139 -8.77 -21.05 15.62
C ILE A 139 -8.70 -20.38 17.01
N VAL A 140 -9.07 -21.11 18.07
CA VAL A 140 -9.05 -20.60 19.44
C VAL A 140 -7.62 -20.31 19.90
N ALA A 141 -6.67 -21.21 19.59
CA ALA A 141 -5.27 -21.03 19.92
C ALA A 141 -4.64 -19.84 19.17
N PHE A 142 -4.96 -19.67 17.88
CA PHE A 142 -4.44 -18.56 17.07
C PHE A 142 -4.98 -17.21 17.55
N SER A 143 -6.27 -17.14 17.88
CA SER A 143 -6.93 -15.90 18.33
C SER A 143 -6.53 -15.44 19.74
N GLU A 144 -5.95 -16.33 20.56
CA GLU A 144 -5.54 -16.05 21.94
C GLU A 144 -6.69 -15.60 22.87
N ILE A 145 -7.93 -15.97 22.55
CA ILE A 145 -9.12 -15.60 23.35
C ILE A 145 -9.74 -16.76 24.12
N GLY A 146 -8.96 -17.83 24.37
CA GLY A 146 -9.46 -19.09 24.94
C GLY A 146 -10.36 -18.93 26.17
N ASP A 147 -9.95 -18.13 27.15
CA ASP A 147 -10.72 -17.90 28.39
C ASP A 147 -12.07 -17.18 28.15
N PHE A 148 -12.21 -16.51 27.01
CA PHE A 148 -13.38 -15.71 26.63
C PHE A 148 -14.22 -16.34 25.52
N ILE A 149 -13.84 -17.52 25.01
CA ILE A 149 -14.49 -18.13 23.83
C ILE A 149 -15.98 -18.39 24.05
N ASP A 150 -16.38 -18.73 25.28
CA ASP A 150 -17.78 -18.98 25.64
C ASP A 150 -18.52 -17.70 26.12
N THR A 151 -17.87 -16.53 26.06
CA THR A 151 -18.48 -15.22 26.37
C THR A 151 -19.14 -14.62 25.12
N GLN A 152 -20.25 -13.91 25.30
CA GLN A 152 -20.95 -13.22 24.19
C GLN A 152 -20.05 -12.15 23.55
N VAL A 153 -20.03 -12.10 22.22
CA VAL A 153 -19.11 -11.24 21.46
C VAL A 153 -19.33 -9.74 21.72
N LYS A 154 -20.53 -9.30 22.12
CA LYS A 154 -20.76 -7.89 22.53
C LYS A 154 -19.93 -7.44 23.74
N PHE A 155 -19.37 -8.36 24.52
CA PHE A 155 -18.48 -8.05 25.64
C PHE A 155 -16.99 -8.13 25.26
N TYR A 156 -16.67 -8.44 24.00
CA TYR A 156 -15.30 -8.48 23.54
C TYR A 156 -14.75 -7.07 23.39
N SER A 157 -13.45 -6.91 23.66
CA SER A 157 -12.74 -5.73 23.17
C SER A 157 -12.69 -5.77 21.63
N SER A 158 -12.45 -4.61 21.01
CA SER A 158 -12.24 -4.54 19.56
C SER A 158 -11.09 -5.44 19.08
N GLY A 159 -10.03 -5.58 19.89
CA GLY A 159 -8.91 -6.48 19.61
C GLY A 159 -9.33 -7.95 19.61
N MET A 160 -10.05 -8.41 20.65
CA MET A 160 -10.54 -9.79 20.73
C MET A 160 -11.47 -10.13 19.55
N TYR A 161 -12.35 -9.20 19.19
CA TYR A 161 -13.26 -9.34 18.06
C TYR A 161 -12.51 -9.59 16.76
N VAL A 162 -11.54 -8.72 16.45
CA VAL A 162 -10.75 -8.79 15.21
C VAL A 162 -9.85 -10.03 15.20
N ARG A 163 -9.23 -10.38 16.33
CA ARG A 163 -8.40 -11.59 16.45
C ARG A 163 -9.19 -12.85 16.13
N LEU A 164 -10.39 -12.99 16.68
CA LEU A 164 -11.24 -14.15 16.40
C LEU A 164 -11.69 -14.17 14.93
N ALA A 165 -12.15 -13.03 14.41
CA ALA A 165 -12.57 -12.93 13.01
C ALA A 165 -11.44 -13.31 12.04
N PHE A 166 -10.23 -12.82 12.28
CA PHE A 166 -9.06 -13.16 11.48
C PHE A 166 -8.72 -14.65 11.61
N ALA A 167 -8.71 -15.18 12.84
CA ALA A 167 -8.41 -16.59 13.09
C ALA A 167 -9.35 -17.53 12.34
N VAL A 168 -10.66 -17.26 12.35
CA VAL A 168 -11.63 -18.07 11.57
C VAL A 168 -11.30 -18.01 10.08
N ALA A 169 -11.09 -16.81 9.53
CA ALA A 169 -10.87 -16.62 8.10
C ALA A 169 -9.62 -17.37 7.59
N VAL A 170 -8.49 -17.30 8.30
CA VAL A 170 -7.24 -17.97 7.88
C VAL A 170 -7.23 -19.48 8.14
N HIS A 171 -8.18 -20.03 8.89
CA HIS A 171 -8.31 -21.48 9.08
C HIS A 171 -9.37 -22.11 8.16
N THR A 172 -9.92 -21.34 7.22
CA THR A 172 -10.87 -21.86 6.22
C THR A 172 -10.22 -22.57 5.02
N ASP A 173 -8.89 -22.62 5.00
CA ASP A 173 -8.06 -23.11 3.89
C ASP A 173 -8.45 -22.50 2.52
N PRO A 174 -8.38 -21.17 2.36
CA PRO A 174 -8.80 -20.50 1.14
C PRO A 174 -7.81 -20.70 -0.02
N ASP A 175 -8.34 -20.78 -1.24
CA ASP A 175 -7.55 -20.72 -2.48
C ASP A 175 -7.14 -19.27 -2.81
N ILE A 176 -8.01 -18.32 -2.47
CA ILE A 176 -7.83 -16.88 -2.70
C ILE A 176 -8.05 -16.14 -1.38
N LEU A 177 -7.04 -15.41 -0.92
CA LEU A 177 -7.11 -14.55 0.25
C LEU A 177 -7.13 -13.08 -0.17
N LEU A 178 -8.25 -12.39 0.12
CA LEU A 178 -8.32 -10.93 -0.02
C LEU A 178 -7.99 -10.28 1.32
N VAL A 179 -7.01 -9.40 1.30
CA VAL A 179 -6.51 -8.75 2.50
C VAL A 179 -6.62 -7.24 2.33
N ASP A 180 -7.42 -6.61 3.19
CA ASP A 180 -7.48 -5.15 3.28
C ASP A 180 -6.46 -4.64 4.30
N GLU A 181 -6.19 -3.34 4.30
CA GLU A 181 -5.26 -2.62 5.19
C GLU A 181 -5.53 -2.84 6.71
N VAL A 182 -6.63 -3.52 7.03
CA VAL A 182 -7.06 -3.93 8.37
C VAL A 182 -6.09 -4.92 9.05
N LEU A 183 -5.07 -5.43 8.35
CA LEU A 183 -3.98 -6.16 9.01
C LEU A 183 -3.27 -5.37 10.12
N ALA A 184 -3.36 -4.04 10.09
CA ALA A 184 -2.81 -3.18 11.14
C ALA A 184 -3.62 -3.18 12.45
N VAL A 185 -4.69 -3.98 12.57
CA VAL A 185 -5.52 -4.04 13.78
C VAL A 185 -5.08 -5.19 14.70
N GLY A 186 -4.70 -4.85 15.92
CA GLY A 186 -4.13 -5.76 16.90
C GLY A 186 -2.90 -5.15 17.58
N ASP A 187 -2.24 -5.91 18.46
CA ASP A 187 -0.91 -5.58 18.94
C ASP A 187 0.17 -6.09 17.96
N GLU A 188 1.40 -5.61 18.13
CA GLU A 188 2.54 -5.97 17.27
C GLU A 188 2.82 -7.49 17.25
N ALA A 189 2.52 -8.19 18.36
CA ALA A 189 2.66 -9.63 18.44
C ALA A 189 1.66 -10.36 17.54
N PHE A 190 0.38 -9.96 17.56
CA PHE A 190 -0.64 -10.54 16.70
C PHE A 190 -0.44 -10.17 15.22
N GLN A 191 -0.02 -8.94 14.92
CA GLN A 191 0.33 -8.53 13.55
C GLN A 191 1.44 -9.41 12.96
N ARG A 192 2.49 -9.72 13.74
CA ARG A 192 3.54 -10.66 13.30
C ARG A 192 2.98 -12.05 12.98
N LYS A 193 2.10 -12.59 13.84
CA LYS A 193 1.40 -13.86 13.56
C LYS A 193 0.59 -13.83 12.27
N CYS A 194 -0.13 -12.73 12.00
CA CYS A 194 -0.87 -12.56 10.76
C CYS A 194 0.06 -12.58 9.54
N MET A 195 1.19 -11.87 9.62
CA MET A 195 2.18 -11.85 8.53
C MET A 195 2.84 -13.21 8.30
N ASP A 196 3.17 -13.93 9.37
CA ASP A 196 3.72 -15.28 9.26
C ASP A 196 2.71 -16.23 8.59
N LYS A 197 1.42 -16.09 8.90
CA LYS A 197 0.36 -16.88 8.25
C LYS A 197 0.18 -16.52 6.77
N ILE A 198 0.32 -15.24 6.42
CA ILE A 198 0.33 -14.80 5.01
C ILE A 198 1.50 -15.44 4.27
N ARG A 199 2.71 -15.41 4.84
CA ARG A 199 3.89 -16.05 4.22
C ARG A 199 3.74 -17.56 4.07
N GLU A 200 3.11 -18.22 5.04
CA GLU A 200 2.75 -19.65 4.94
C GLU A 200 1.84 -19.90 3.73
N PHE A 201 0.78 -19.09 3.56
CA PHE A 201 -0.10 -19.21 2.40
C PHE A 201 0.61 -18.99 1.06
N GLN A 202 1.56 -18.05 1.01
CA GLN A 202 2.38 -17.85 -0.19
C GLN A 202 3.23 -19.07 -0.50
N HIS A 203 3.88 -19.64 0.53
CA HIS A 203 4.68 -20.84 0.38
C HIS A 203 3.85 -22.03 -0.11
N ASP A 204 2.60 -22.14 0.35
CA ASP A 204 1.65 -23.16 -0.07
C ASP A 204 1.05 -22.92 -1.47
N GLY A 205 1.47 -21.83 -2.15
CA GLY A 205 1.01 -21.49 -3.49
C GLY A 205 -0.43 -20.99 -3.54
N ARG A 206 -0.95 -20.44 -2.44
CA ARG A 206 -2.26 -19.77 -2.42
C ARG A 206 -2.15 -18.39 -3.08
N THR A 207 -3.28 -17.92 -3.60
CA THR A 207 -3.34 -16.61 -4.29
C THR A 207 -3.72 -15.54 -3.28
N ILE A 208 -2.99 -14.44 -3.24
CA ILE A 208 -3.22 -13.37 -2.25
C ILE A 208 -3.41 -12.04 -2.99
N ILE A 209 -4.45 -11.29 -2.64
CA ILE A 209 -4.67 -9.92 -3.11
C ILE A 209 -4.61 -9.01 -1.89
N LEU A 210 -3.50 -8.29 -1.76
CA LEU A 210 -3.21 -7.40 -0.64
C LEU A 210 -3.45 -5.95 -1.05
N VAL A 211 -4.34 -5.25 -0.36
CA VAL A 211 -4.35 -3.79 -0.38
C VAL A 211 -3.45 -3.27 0.71
N SER A 212 -2.44 -2.52 0.31
CA SER A 212 -1.54 -1.84 1.23
C SER A 212 -1.21 -0.46 0.69
N HIS A 213 -1.10 0.49 1.62
CA HIS A 213 -0.57 1.83 1.36
C HIS A 213 0.94 1.88 1.63
N SER A 214 1.53 0.80 2.15
CA SER A 214 2.97 0.68 2.39
C SER A 214 3.66 0.07 1.17
N ALA A 215 4.43 0.91 0.47
CA ALA A 215 5.36 0.50 -0.58
C ALA A 215 6.28 -0.65 -0.13
N ALA A 216 6.78 -0.57 1.12
CA ALA A 216 7.68 -1.57 1.67
C ALA A 216 7.02 -2.95 1.81
N GLN A 217 5.78 -3.01 2.33
CA GLN A 217 5.05 -4.27 2.44
C GLN A 217 4.77 -4.89 1.07
N VAL A 218 4.42 -4.06 0.08
CA VAL A 218 4.17 -4.54 -1.27
C VAL A 218 5.45 -5.10 -1.90
N MET A 219 6.59 -4.41 -1.75
CA MET A 219 7.87 -4.90 -2.25
C MET A 219 8.38 -6.16 -1.52
N GLU A 220 8.06 -6.31 -0.24
CA GLU A 220 8.48 -7.46 0.57
C GLU A 220 7.64 -8.71 0.26
N VAL A 221 6.34 -8.55 0.05
CA VAL A 221 5.38 -9.66 0.05
C VAL A 221 4.80 -9.94 -1.32
N CYS A 222 4.70 -8.96 -2.23
CA CYS A 222 4.00 -9.16 -3.51
C CYS A 222 4.95 -9.49 -4.66
N ASP A 223 4.51 -10.39 -5.53
CA ASP A 223 5.17 -10.70 -6.81
C ASP A 223 4.88 -9.61 -7.83
N GLU A 224 3.61 -9.20 -7.90
CA GLU A 224 3.08 -8.23 -8.85
C GLU A 224 2.34 -7.10 -8.13
N GLY A 225 2.24 -5.95 -8.80
CA GLY A 225 1.47 -4.81 -8.32
C GLY A 225 0.51 -4.28 -9.37
N VAL A 226 -0.69 -3.92 -8.91
CA VAL A 226 -1.75 -3.26 -9.68
C VAL A 226 -1.97 -1.88 -9.09
N VAL A 227 -1.85 -0.84 -9.90
CA VAL A 227 -2.08 0.54 -9.46
C VAL A 227 -3.40 1.03 -10.03
N LEU A 228 -4.32 1.44 -9.16
CA LEU A 228 -5.57 2.10 -9.53
C LEU A 228 -5.45 3.62 -9.43
N HIS A 229 -6.07 4.30 -10.39
CA HIS A 229 -6.20 5.75 -10.41
C HIS A 229 -7.55 6.14 -11.03
N ASP A 230 -8.32 6.98 -10.34
CA ASP A 230 -9.64 7.47 -10.78
C ASP A 230 -10.60 6.39 -11.30
N GLY A 231 -10.55 5.20 -10.68
CA GLY A 231 -11.39 4.05 -11.01
C GLY A 231 -10.87 3.16 -12.13
N ALA A 232 -9.74 3.48 -12.77
CA ALA A 232 -9.14 2.69 -13.83
C ALA A 232 -7.79 2.09 -13.40
N ILE A 233 -7.36 1.03 -14.08
CA ILE A 233 -6.01 0.49 -13.91
C ILE A 233 -5.03 1.44 -14.60
N ALA A 234 -4.11 1.99 -13.81
CA ALA A 234 -3.00 2.82 -14.28
C ALA A 234 -1.75 1.98 -14.62
N PHE A 235 -1.55 0.85 -13.93
CA PHE A 235 -0.39 -0.02 -14.13
C PHE A 235 -0.65 -1.45 -13.62
N VAL A 236 -0.04 -2.42 -14.30
CA VAL A 236 0.10 -3.82 -13.87
C VAL A 236 1.50 -4.27 -14.22
N GLY A 237 2.21 -4.90 -13.29
CA GLY A 237 3.56 -5.40 -13.52
C GLY A 237 4.24 -5.82 -12.23
N SER A 238 5.57 -5.75 -12.19
CA SER A 238 6.33 -6.10 -10.98
C SER A 238 5.94 -5.20 -9.79
N ALA A 239 6.01 -5.75 -8.57
CA ALA A 239 5.74 -4.97 -7.35
C ALA A 239 6.63 -3.71 -7.23
N ALA A 240 7.88 -3.80 -7.68
CA ALA A 240 8.83 -2.68 -7.69
C ALA A 240 8.39 -1.56 -8.64
N ASP A 241 8.03 -1.90 -9.89
CA ASP A 241 7.57 -0.91 -10.88
C ASP A 241 6.23 -0.29 -10.48
N ALA A 242 5.32 -1.11 -9.96
CA ALA A 242 4.03 -0.65 -9.48
C ALA A 242 4.17 0.35 -8.31
N THR A 243 5.12 0.10 -7.40
CA THR A 243 5.46 1.02 -6.30
C THR A 243 5.98 2.36 -6.84
N LYS A 244 6.82 2.33 -7.89
CA LYS A 244 7.31 3.54 -8.56
C LYS A 244 6.16 4.32 -9.19
N VAL A 245 5.30 3.66 -9.98
CA VAL A 245 4.15 4.32 -10.62
C VAL A 245 3.17 4.88 -9.59
N HIS A 246 2.90 4.13 -8.51
CA HIS A 246 2.03 4.61 -7.44
C HIS A 246 2.56 5.92 -6.81
N ARG A 247 3.87 5.99 -6.58
CA ARG A 247 4.54 7.17 -6.05
C ARG A 247 4.50 8.35 -7.02
N ASP A 248 4.78 8.12 -8.31
CA ASP A 248 4.68 9.16 -9.34
C ASP A 248 3.25 9.78 -9.38
N ILE A 249 2.23 8.94 -9.22
CA ILE A 249 0.82 9.38 -9.13
C ILE A 249 0.59 10.23 -7.86
N LEU A 250 1.08 9.80 -6.70
CA LEU A 250 0.92 10.55 -5.44
C LEU A 250 1.63 11.91 -5.46
N GLU A 251 2.78 11.99 -6.14
CA GLU A 251 3.55 13.22 -6.30
C GLU A 251 2.99 14.16 -7.37
N GLY A 252 1.87 13.80 -8.02
CA GLY A 252 1.25 14.58 -9.10
C GLY A 252 2.06 14.57 -10.39
N ARG A 253 3.05 13.67 -10.52
CA ARG A 253 3.92 13.51 -11.68
C ARG A 253 3.33 12.54 -12.70
N ARG A 254 2.10 12.84 -13.17
CA ARG A 254 1.62 12.50 -14.52
C ARG A 254 0.23 13.06 -14.79
N ARG A 255 0.18 14.13 -15.57
CA ARG A 255 -0.79 14.15 -16.68
C ARG A 255 -0.22 13.23 -17.76
N GLU A 256 -1.06 12.33 -18.24
CA GLU A 256 -0.89 11.45 -19.41
C GLU A 256 -0.06 10.17 -19.17
N LEU A 257 -0.78 9.12 -18.74
CA LEU A 257 -0.51 7.74 -19.12
C LEU A 257 -1.67 7.26 -19.99
N VAL A 258 -1.44 7.22 -21.30
CA VAL A 258 -2.22 6.39 -22.23
C VAL A 258 -1.40 5.11 -22.47
N VAL A 259 -2.15 4.02 -22.52
CA VAL A 259 -1.77 2.62 -22.71
C VAL A 259 -0.69 2.41 -23.78
N HIS A 260 0.19 1.44 -23.50
CA HIS A 260 1.26 0.90 -24.33
C HIS A 260 0.96 0.85 -25.84
N ASP A 261 1.93 1.34 -26.61
CA ASP A 261 2.45 0.60 -27.76
C ASP A 261 3.98 0.60 -27.63
N GLU A 262 4.59 -0.58 -27.63
CA GLU A 262 6.03 -0.75 -27.70
C GLU A 262 6.54 -0.19 -29.04
N VAL A 263 7.20 0.96 -28.98
CA VAL A 263 8.13 1.42 -30.02
C VAL A 263 9.48 1.58 -29.34
N PRO A 264 10.57 0.97 -29.85
CA PRO A 264 11.90 1.18 -29.29
C PRO A 264 12.29 2.65 -29.49
N THR A 265 12.21 3.44 -28.41
CA THR A 265 12.54 4.86 -28.44
C THR A 265 14.05 5.05 -28.36
N ALA A 266 14.55 5.94 -29.21
CA ALA A 266 15.90 6.47 -29.18
C ALA A 266 16.32 6.92 -27.75
N PRO A 267 17.63 6.95 -27.43
CA PRO A 267 18.09 7.32 -26.09
C PRO A 267 17.50 8.67 -25.67
N VAL A 268 16.76 8.65 -24.56
CA VAL A 268 16.12 9.83 -24.00
C VAL A 268 17.22 10.74 -23.43
N MET A 269 17.37 11.93 -24.01
CA MET A 269 18.34 12.97 -23.60
C MET A 269 17.82 13.80 -22.42
N THR A 270 17.47 13.15 -21.31
CA THR A 270 16.99 13.85 -20.10
C THR A 270 18.06 13.88 -19.01
N PRO A 271 18.11 14.95 -18.18
CA PRO A 271 18.87 14.96 -16.93
C PRO A 271 18.61 13.72 -16.09
N THR A 272 19.67 13.16 -15.50
CA THR A 272 19.58 11.95 -14.66
C THR A 272 20.35 12.12 -13.36
N VAL A 273 19.83 11.56 -12.28
CA VAL A 273 20.56 11.48 -11.00
C VAL A 273 21.43 10.22 -11.04
N THR A 274 22.74 10.41 -11.06
CA THR A 274 23.73 9.34 -11.25
C THR A 274 24.19 8.70 -9.94
N GLY A 275 24.01 9.37 -8.80
CA GLY A 275 24.36 8.82 -7.50
C GLY A 275 24.06 9.76 -6.33
N ILE A 276 24.14 9.22 -5.11
CA ILE A 276 24.06 9.97 -3.86
C ILE A 276 25.27 9.57 -2.99
N THR A 277 25.99 10.55 -2.48
CA THR A 277 27.09 10.32 -1.52
C THR A 277 26.74 10.97 -0.19
N LEU A 278 26.88 10.22 0.90
CA LEU A 278 26.67 10.72 2.26
C LEU A 278 28.02 10.96 2.94
N ARG A 279 28.15 12.09 3.61
CA ARG A 279 29.31 12.40 4.47
C ARG A 279 28.81 12.84 5.85
N PRO A 280 28.82 11.94 6.84
CA PRO A 280 28.65 12.33 8.23
C PRO A 280 29.97 12.89 8.77
N GLY A 281 29.96 14.19 9.08
CA GLY A 281 31.17 14.92 9.48
C GLY A 281 32.34 14.73 8.49
N ASP A 282 33.52 14.38 9.02
CA ASP A 282 34.78 14.21 8.28
C ASP A 282 35.16 12.71 8.11
N THR A 283 34.16 11.82 8.17
CA THR A 283 34.34 10.35 8.13
C THR A 283 33.49 9.71 7.03
N ASP A 284 33.94 8.58 6.48
CA ASP A 284 33.21 7.78 5.47
C ASP A 284 32.23 6.76 6.10
N ASP A 285 31.85 6.91 7.37
CA ASP A 285 30.97 5.98 8.05
C ASP A 285 29.51 6.11 7.58
N THR A 286 28.75 5.02 7.63
CA THR A 286 27.29 5.03 7.37
C THR A 286 26.47 5.09 8.67
N VAL A 287 27.13 5.32 9.81
CA VAL A 287 26.51 5.44 11.13
C VAL A 287 26.60 6.89 11.57
N ILE A 288 25.46 7.49 11.92
CA ILE A 288 25.33 8.90 12.27
C ILE A 288 24.78 8.98 13.69
N ALA A 289 25.41 9.75 14.58
CA ALA A 289 24.84 9.97 15.90
C ALA A 289 23.76 11.06 15.83
N PRO A 290 22.71 10.98 16.68
CA PRO A 290 21.76 12.07 16.79
C PRO A 290 22.47 13.38 17.16
N GLY A 291 22.22 14.43 16.38
CA GLY A 291 22.84 15.73 16.54
C GLY A 291 24.03 16.00 15.62
N ASP A 292 24.57 14.97 14.95
CA ASP A 292 25.68 15.15 14.01
C ASP A 292 25.26 15.92 12.75
N GLU A 293 26.24 16.49 12.05
CA GLU A 293 26.06 17.06 10.73
C GLU A 293 26.08 15.96 9.65
N LEU A 294 25.15 16.04 8.71
CA LEU A 294 25.09 15.17 7.54
C LEU A 294 25.14 16.00 6.26
N THR A 295 26.14 15.77 5.44
CA THR A 295 26.21 16.29 4.07
C THR A 295 25.74 15.23 3.08
N ILE A 296 24.84 15.63 2.18
CA ILE A 296 24.27 14.80 1.10
C ILE A 296 24.67 15.43 -0.23
N GLU A 297 25.51 14.73 -0.98
CA GLU A 297 25.89 15.09 -2.35
C GLU A 297 25.00 14.33 -3.34
N VAL A 298 24.35 15.07 -4.24
CA VAL A 298 23.53 14.54 -5.32
C VAL A 298 24.30 14.71 -6.63
N HIS A 299 24.69 13.60 -7.25
CA HIS A 299 25.37 13.60 -8.54
C HIS A 299 24.36 13.54 -9.68
N VAL A 300 24.48 14.44 -10.66
CA VAL A 300 23.54 14.61 -11.75
C VAL A 300 24.28 14.70 -13.07
N ARG A 301 23.84 13.95 -14.08
CA ARG A 301 24.28 14.10 -15.46
C ARG A 301 23.29 14.92 -16.25
N LEU A 302 23.77 16.03 -16.81
CA LEU A 302 23.03 16.93 -17.69
C LEU A 302 23.46 16.66 -19.14
N PRO A 303 22.59 16.12 -20.01
CA PRO A 303 22.97 15.75 -21.37
C PRO A 303 23.18 16.97 -22.28
N GLU A 304 22.60 18.12 -21.94
CA GLU A 304 22.68 19.37 -22.68
C GLU A 304 22.87 20.56 -21.74
N GLN A 305 23.17 21.73 -22.31
CA GLN A 305 23.26 22.96 -21.54
C GLN A 305 21.88 23.37 -21.00
N VAL A 306 21.80 23.63 -19.71
CA VAL A 306 20.59 24.09 -19.02
C VAL A 306 20.78 25.50 -18.49
N ALA A 307 19.73 26.33 -18.55
CA ALA A 307 19.77 27.70 -18.04
C ALA A 307 19.45 27.78 -16.54
N ALA A 308 18.55 26.91 -16.07
CA ALA A 308 18.21 26.76 -14.66
C ALA A 308 17.63 25.37 -14.43
N TRP A 309 17.87 24.82 -13.25
CA TRP A 309 17.46 23.48 -12.87
C TRP A 309 17.39 23.37 -11.35
N ASN A 310 16.83 22.28 -10.86
CA ASN A 310 16.60 22.07 -9.44
C ASN A 310 16.96 20.66 -9.04
N THR A 311 17.31 20.49 -7.77
CA THR A 311 17.42 19.17 -7.14
C THR A 311 16.58 19.12 -5.88
N SER A 312 16.23 17.92 -5.46
CA SER A 312 15.63 17.67 -4.15
C SER A 312 16.23 16.45 -3.50
N VAL A 313 16.18 16.41 -2.18
CA VAL A 313 16.54 15.23 -1.38
C VAL A 313 15.41 14.89 -0.41
N SER A 314 15.15 13.60 -0.22
CA SER A 314 14.30 13.11 0.87
C SER A 314 15.01 12.05 1.69
N ILE A 315 14.63 11.94 2.95
CA ILE A 315 15.03 10.87 3.85
C ILE A 315 13.77 10.15 4.27
N ASP A 316 13.76 8.84 4.05
CA ASP A 316 12.62 7.97 4.30
C ASP A 316 13.00 6.84 5.27
N THR A 317 12.02 6.32 6.01
CA THR A 317 12.18 5.08 6.79
C THR A 317 12.18 3.85 5.86
N PRO A 318 12.56 2.66 6.35
CA PRO A 318 12.46 1.42 5.57
C PRO A 318 11.03 1.07 5.17
N HIS A 319 10.04 1.64 5.86
CA HIS A 319 8.62 1.49 5.56
C HIS A 319 8.11 2.48 4.49
N GLY A 320 9.00 3.32 3.93
CA GLY A 320 8.67 4.32 2.91
C GLY A 320 8.02 5.59 3.44
N GLN A 321 8.03 5.80 4.77
CA GLN A 321 7.55 7.05 5.36
C GLN A 321 8.62 8.12 5.22
N GLN A 322 8.30 9.23 4.54
CA GLN A 322 9.19 10.39 4.48
C GLN A 322 9.29 11.06 5.85
N VAL A 323 10.51 11.19 6.36
CA VAL A 323 10.82 11.87 7.64
C VAL A 323 11.45 13.24 7.42
N PHE A 324 12.09 13.45 6.27
CA PHE A 324 12.65 14.74 5.87
C PHE A 324 12.58 14.91 4.36
N GLY A 325 12.45 16.16 3.90
CA GLY A 325 12.41 16.46 2.47
C GLY A 325 12.69 17.93 2.19
N THR A 326 13.69 18.20 1.38
CA THR A 326 14.03 19.56 0.95
C THR A 326 14.46 19.59 -0.51
N GLY A 327 14.67 20.79 -1.06
CA GLY A 327 15.15 20.95 -2.42
C GLY A 327 15.60 22.38 -2.67
N SER A 328 16.39 22.55 -3.74
CA SER A 328 16.98 23.83 -4.14
C SER A 328 15.91 24.93 -4.25
N ARG A 329 14.76 24.59 -4.85
CA ARG A 329 13.62 25.51 -4.98
C ARG A 329 12.96 25.87 -3.64
N ARG A 330 12.80 24.91 -2.71
CA ARG A 330 12.19 25.19 -1.39
C ARG A 330 13.09 26.05 -0.51
N LEU A 331 14.41 25.96 -0.74
CA LEU A 331 15.43 26.76 -0.07
C LEU A 331 15.70 28.11 -0.76
N ASP A 332 14.92 28.46 -1.79
CA ASP A 332 15.10 29.67 -2.62
C ASP A 332 16.52 29.79 -3.22
N ALA A 333 17.11 28.64 -3.57
CA ALA A 333 18.45 28.50 -4.12
C ALA A 333 18.46 27.59 -5.36
N PRO A 334 17.71 27.91 -6.43
CA PRO A 334 17.72 27.13 -7.68
C PRO A 334 19.11 27.14 -8.32
N HIS A 335 19.45 26.08 -9.05
CA HIS A 335 20.75 25.98 -9.71
C HIS A 335 20.79 26.84 -10.97
N GLY A 336 21.88 27.59 -11.14
CA GLY A 336 22.10 28.45 -12.30
C GLY A 336 22.49 27.69 -13.57
N PRO A 337 22.89 28.42 -14.62
CA PRO A 337 23.27 27.83 -15.90
C PRO A 337 24.41 26.82 -15.76
N HIS A 338 24.28 25.66 -16.40
CA HIS A 338 25.28 24.61 -16.41
C HIS A 338 25.44 24.04 -17.82
N ALA A 339 26.68 23.78 -18.23
CA ALA A 339 26.98 23.12 -19.50
C ALA A 339 26.57 21.63 -19.45
N ALA A 340 26.52 20.97 -20.62
CA ALA A 340 26.38 19.53 -20.65
C ALA A 340 27.53 18.86 -19.87
N GLY A 341 27.23 17.87 -19.03
CA GLY A 341 28.21 17.17 -18.21
C GLY A 341 27.69 16.75 -16.83
N GLU A 342 28.61 16.39 -15.95
CA GLU A 342 28.31 16.03 -14.56
C GLU A 342 28.22 17.29 -13.69
N ALA A 343 27.28 17.30 -12.76
CA ALA A 343 27.07 18.34 -11.76
C ALA A 343 26.82 17.70 -10.39
N THR A 344 27.23 18.37 -9.32
CA THR A 344 26.97 17.92 -7.94
C THR A 344 26.23 19.00 -7.16
N ALA A 345 25.07 18.67 -6.61
CA ALA A 345 24.34 19.51 -5.68
C ALA A 345 24.57 19.03 -4.24
N VAL A 346 24.84 19.96 -3.32
CA VAL A 346 25.22 19.61 -1.93
C VAL A 346 24.16 20.15 -0.96
N TYR A 347 23.67 19.27 -0.09
CA TYR A 347 22.74 19.60 1.00
C TYR A 347 23.40 19.32 2.33
N VAL A 348 23.44 20.32 3.21
CA VAL A 348 24.00 20.17 4.55
C VAL A 348 22.86 20.21 5.57
N LEU A 349 22.70 19.14 6.33
CA LEU A 349 21.85 19.07 7.50
C LEU A 349 22.75 19.31 8.73
N PRO A 350 22.77 20.52 9.29
CA PRO A 350 23.73 20.88 10.35
C PRO A 350 23.49 20.12 11.66
N ARG A 351 22.29 19.56 11.83
CA ARG A 351 21.93 18.74 12.99
C ARG A 351 20.88 17.70 12.61
N VAL A 352 21.27 16.43 12.60
CA VAL A 352 20.34 15.32 12.37
C VAL A 352 19.55 15.02 13.65
N ALA A 353 18.28 15.43 13.70
CA ALA A 353 17.38 15.20 14.82
C ALA A 353 16.50 13.94 14.64
N LEU A 354 17.04 12.90 14.02
CA LEU A 354 16.33 11.64 13.78
C LEU A 354 16.66 10.64 14.89
N ALA A 355 15.66 9.84 15.28
CA ALA A 355 15.81 8.81 16.31
C ALA A 355 16.52 7.56 15.75
N GLY A 356 16.85 6.61 16.63
CA GLY A 356 17.49 5.34 16.25
C GLY A 356 16.71 4.58 15.18
N GLY A 357 17.42 4.09 14.16
CA GLY A 357 16.82 3.41 13.01
C GLY A 357 17.69 3.43 11.76
N SER A 358 17.22 2.74 10.71
CA SER A 358 17.82 2.81 9.37
C SER A 358 17.03 3.78 8.51
N TYR A 359 17.73 4.50 7.64
CA TYR A 359 17.15 5.52 6.77
C TYR A 359 17.67 5.39 5.35
N PHE A 360 16.83 5.75 4.38
CA PHE A 360 17.17 5.78 2.96
C PHE A 360 17.11 7.21 2.44
N VAL A 361 18.07 7.58 1.61
CA VAL A 361 18.13 8.89 0.96
C VAL A 361 17.74 8.75 -0.50
N ASN A 362 16.79 9.57 -0.92
CA ASN A 362 16.37 9.70 -2.31
C ASN A 362 16.76 11.08 -2.83
N ALA A 363 17.02 11.18 -4.12
CA ALA A 363 17.29 12.46 -4.76
C ALA A 363 16.59 12.57 -6.12
N SER A 364 16.21 13.79 -6.50
CA SER A 364 15.64 14.05 -7.82
C SER A 364 16.26 15.26 -8.49
N VAL A 365 16.22 15.27 -9.81
CA VAL A 365 16.53 16.43 -10.64
C VAL A 365 15.26 16.91 -11.34
N ALA A 366 15.07 18.22 -11.36
CA ALA A 366 13.92 18.89 -11.95
C ALA A 366 14.36 20.06 -12.84
N ASP A 367 13.48 20.46 -13.76
CA ASP A 367 13.68 21.64 -14.57
C ASP A 367 13.51 22.95 -13.75
N ALA A 368 13.61 24.10 -14.43
CA ALA A 368 13.43 25.42 -13.84
C ALA A 368 12.02 25.63 -13.24
N GLU A 369 11.00 25.01 -13.83
CA GLU A 369 9.60 25.13 -13.41
C GLU A 369 9.29 24.23 -12.21
N GLY A 370 10.19 23.30 -11.88
CA GLY A 370 10.05 22.33 -10.80
C GLY A 370 9.48 20.99 -11.26
N THR A 371 9.32 20.78 -12.56
CA THR A 371 8.92 19.50 -13.14
C THR A 371 10.08 18.53 -13.00
N THR A 372 9.84 17.42 -12.33
CA THR A 372 10.91 16.44 -12.09
C THR A 372 11.17 15.60 -13.32
N LEU A 373 12.44 15.50 -13.67
CA LEU A 373 12.95 14.86 -14.87
C LEU A 373 13.45 13.45 -14.57
N ASP A 374 14.09 13.25 -13.43
CA ASP A 374 14.55 11.95 -12.96
C ASP A 374 14.65 11.87 -11.43
N VAL A 375 14.56 10.66 -10.90
CA VAL A 375 14.62 10.37 -9.46
C VAL A 375 15.44 9.11 -9.21
N LEU A 376 16.42 9.22 -8.32
CA LEU A 376 17.13 8.09 -7.76
C LEU A 376 16.56 7.76 -6.37
N TRP A 377 15.84 6.64 -6.30
CA TRP A 377 15.29 6.09 -5.06
C TRP A 377 16.32 5.24 -4.34
N GLN A 378 16.39 5.38 -3.01
CA GLN A 378 17.28 4.64 -2.12
C GLN A 378 18.74 4.67 -2.58
N GLY A 379 19.18 5.81 -3.13
CA GLY A 379 20.53 5.96 -3.69
C GLY A 379 21.64 5.93 -2.64
N ALA A 380 21.30 6.15 -1.37
CA ALA A 380 22.18 5.91 -0.24
C ALA A 380 21.39 5.51 1.02
N THR A 381 22.08 4.95 2.00
CA THR A 381 21.51 4.58 3.30
C THR A 381 22.44 4.95 4.44
N PHE A 382 21.87 5.27 5.59
CA PHE A 382 22.60 5.45 6.84
C PHE A 382 21.78 4.91 8.01
N SER A 383 22.43 4.71 9.15
CA SER A 383 21.78 4.26 10.37
C SER A 383 22.11 5.18 11.54
N ILE A 384 21.16 5.26 12.48
CA ILE A 384 21.32 5.95 13.75
C ILE A 384 21.19 4.91 14.85
N PRO A 385 22.15 4.81 15.79
CA PRO A 385 22.06 3.88 16.91
C PRO A 385 20.80 4.11 17.76
N TYR A 386 20.18 3.03 18.24
CA TYR A 386 19.06 3.11 19.16
C TYR A 386 19.53 3.56 20.56
N ALA A 387 18.77 4.49 21.16
CA ALA A 387 18.93 4.90 22.54
C ALA A 387 17.78 4.33 23.39
N GLU A 388 18.08 3.70 24.53
CA GLU A 388 17.06 3.09 25.41
C GLU A 388 16.08 4.10 26.02
N THR A 389 16.43 5.39 26.01
CA THR A 389 15.69 6.46 26.69
C THR A 389 14.61 7.13 25.81
N GLN A 390 14.47 6.75 24.53
CA GLN A 390 13.58 7.42 23.58
C GLN A 390 12.90 6.44 22.62
N THR A 391 11.71 6.82 22.14
CA THR A 391 10.95 6.11 21.09
C THR A 391 10.39 7.11 20.08
N GLY A 392 10.20 6.68 18.83
CA GLY A 392 9.66 7.51 17.75
C GLY A 392 10.66 7.78 16.62
N THR A 393 10.38 8.78 15.79
CA THR A 393 11.17 9.12 14.58
C THR A 393 12.05 10.36 14.75
N VAL A 394 11.81 11.16 15.80
CA VAL A 394 12.54 12.39 16.10
C VAL A 394 13.32 12.21 17.39
N TYR A 395 14.58 12.63 17.38
CA TYR A 395 15.43 12.69 18.57
C TYR A 395 15.24 14.02 19.29
N SER A 396 15.04 13.96 20.61
CA SER A 396 15.03 15.14 21.48
C SER A 396 15.46 14.78 22.89
N GLU A 397 16.31 15.60 23.50
CA GLU A 397 16.68 15.46 24.90
C GLU A 397 15.50 15.85 25.81
N ALA A 398 15.24 15.03 26.82
CA ALA A 398 14.19 15.27 27.81
C ALA A 398 14.79 15.23 29.23
N HIS A 399 14.33 16.12 30.10
CA HIS A 399 14.74 16.19 31.49
C HIS A 399 13.50 16.09 32.39
N VAL A 400 13.62 15.36 33.51
CA VAL A 400 12.60 15.30 34.55
C VAL A 400 13.20 15.88 35.83
N SER A 401 12.53 16.88 36.41
CA SER A 401 12.85 17.41 37.73
C SER A 401 11.62 17.28 38.63
N GLU A 402 11.81 16.80 39.86
CA GLU A 402 10.78 16.91 40.91
C GLU A 402 10.66 18.38 41.33
N ALA A 403 9.43 18.89 41.42
CA ALA A 403 9.14 20.28 41.76
C ALA A 403 9.17 20.53 43.26
#